data_AF-A0A6V7KXQ1-F1
#
_entry.id   AF-A0A6V7KXQ1-F1
#
_cell.length_a   1.000
_cell.length_b   1.000
_cell.length_c   1.000
_cell.angle_alpha   90.00
_cell.angle_beta   90.00
_cell.angle_gamma   90.00
#
_symmetry.space_group_name_H-M   'P 1'
#
loop_
_entity.id
_entity.type
_entity.pdbx_description
1 polymer ?
#
loop_
_entity_poly.entity_id
_entity_poly.type
_entity_poly.pdbx_seq_one_letter_code
_entity_poly.pdbx_strand_id
1 'polypeptide(L)' 'ATQQMEERLTNFINENKEIDEYEVLAHLPHDSLPIIRFVHHQIIEMARDCLQKAQEKLITSRYFYEMTESLEHLLME' A
#
# COMPACT_ATOMS: atom_id res chain seq x y z
N ALA A 1 14.11 16.06 -0.88
CA ALA A 1 14.03 14.62 -0.58
C ALA A 1 12.58 14.18 -0.40
N THR A 2 11.83 14.76 0.55
CA THR A 2 10.42 14.42 0.82
C THR A 2 9.50 14.57 -0.39
N GLN A 3 9.67 15.64 -1.18
CA GLN A 3 8.84 15.90 -2.36
C GLN A 3 8.90 14.80 -3.44
N GLN A 4 10.08 14.20 -3.65
CA GLN A 4 10.24 13.08 -4.59
C GLN A 4 9.55 11.81 -4.06
N MET A 5 9.57 11.60 -2.74
CA MET A 5 8.86 10.48 -2.11
C MET A 5 7.34 10.65 -2.24
N GLU A 6 6.83 11.87 -2.06
CA GLU A 6 5.41 12.21 -2.20
C GLU A 6 4.89 11.97 -3.62
N GLU A 7 5.63 12.41 -4.66
CA GLU A 7 5.26 12.14 -6.06
C GLU A 7 5.24 10.64 -6.37
N ARG A 8 6.25 9.89 -5.89
CA ARG A 8 6.31 8.44 -6.12
C ARG A 8 5.17 7.70 -5.43
N LEU A 9 4.84 8.09 -4.20
CA LEU A 9 3.68 7.54 -3.47
C LEU A 9 2.36 7.88 -4.18
N THR A 10 2.22 9.12 -4.65
CA THR A 10 1.02 9.56 -5.38
C THR A 10 0.83 8.77 -6.67
N ASN A 11 1.90 8.57 -7.45
CA ASN A 11 1.83 7.75 -8.66
C ASN A 11 1.50 6.29 -8.32
N PHE A 12 2.17 5.72 -7.31
CA PHE A 12 1.90 4.35 -6.87
C PHE A 12 0.42 4.14 -6.48
N ILE A 13 -0.15 5.04 -5.68
CA ILE A 13 -1.56 4.97 -5.25
C ILE A 13 -2.51 5.08 -6.45
N ASN A 14 -2.20 5.93 -7.43
CA ASN A 14 -3.05 6.10 -8.61
C ASN A 14 -2.96 4.90 -9.57
N GLU A 15 -1.77 4.36 -9.79
CA GLU A 15 -1.56 3.18 -10.65
C GLU A 15 -2.19 1.92 -10.05
N ASN A 16 -2.20 1.81 -8.72
CA ASN A 16 -2.76 0.66 -8.01
C ASN A 16 -4.09 1.02 -7.34
N LYS A 17 -4.84 2.00 -7.86
CA LYS A 17 -6.12 2.40 -7.26
C LYS A 17 -7.23 1.37 -7.47
N GLU A 18 -7.15 0.68 -8.60
CA GLU A 18 -8.10 -0.34 -9.01
C GLU A 18 -7.33 -1.64 -9.22
N ILE A 19 -7.75 -2.70 -8.54
CA ILE A 19 -7.26 -4.05 -8.84
C ILE A 19 -7.94 -4.44 -10.13
N ASP A 20 -7.15 -4.78 -11.15
CA ASP A 20 -7.69 -5.40 -12.35
C ASP A 20 -8.16 -6.82 -12.00
N GLU A 21 -9.42 -6.91 -11.57
CA GLU A 21 -10.02 -8.17 -11.11
C GLU A 21 -9.97 -9.24 -12.21
N TYR A 22 -9.96 -8.83 -13.48
CA TYR A 22 -9.83 -9.73 -14.62
C TYR A 22 -8.43 -10.36 -14.70
N GLU A 23 -7.37 -9.57 -14.50
CA GLU A 23 -6.00 -10.08 -14.44
C GLU A 23 -5.78 -11.03 -13.24
N VAL A 24 -6.33 -10.68 -12.07
CA VAL A 24 -6.23 -11.53 -10.86
C VAL A 24 -6.98 -12.85 -11.05
N LEU A 25 -8.18 -12.83 -11.64
CA LEU A 25 -8.97 -14.02 -11.94
C LEU A 25 -8.32 -14.92 -13.01
N ALA A 26 -7.53 -14.35 -13.91
CA ALA A 26 -6.82 -15.11 -14.95
C ALA A 26 -5.61 -15.90 -14.41
N HIS A 27 -4.99 -15.42 -13.33
CA HIS A 27 -3.72 -15.96 -12.84
C HIS A 27 -3.80 -16.68 -11.49
N LEU A 28 -4.89 -16.54 -10.73
CA LEU A 28 -4.98 -17.04 -9.35
C LEU A 28 -6.31 -17.74 -9.06
N PRO A 29 -6.31 -18.71 -8.12
CA PRO A 29 -7.55 -19.39 -7.72
C PRO A 29 -8.52 -18.43 -7.03
N HIS A 30 -9.82 -18.57 -7.34
CA HIS A 30 -10.90 -17.72 -6.83
C HIS A 30 -10.96 -17.65 -5.30
N ASP A 31 -10.51 -18.68 -4.58
CA ASP A 31 -10.47 -18.71 -3.12
C ASP A 31 -9.49 -17.67 -2.52
N SER A 32 -8.44 -17.31 -3.26
CA SER A 32 -7.43 -16.32 -2.85
C SER A 32 -7.76 -14.87 -3.22
N LEU A 33 -8.80 -14.64 -4.05
CA LEU A 33 -9.23 -13.29 -4.42
C LEU A 33 -9.52 -12.35 -3.23
N PRO A 34 -10.28 -12.77 -2.19
CA PRO A 34 -10.56 -11.91 -1.05
C PRO A 34 -9.29 -11.55 -0.25
N ILE A 35 -8.35 -12.49 -0.12
CA ILE A 35 -7.06 -12.26 0.55
C ILE A 35 -6.23 -11.24 -0.24
N ILE A 36 -6.16 -11.40 -1.57
CA ILE A 36 -5.42 -10.47 -2.44
C ILE A 36 -6.04 -9.08 -2.43
N ARG A 37 -7.38 -8.98 -2.50
CA ARG A 37 -8.09 -7.69 -2.36
C ARG A 37 -7.79 -7.04 -1.02
N PHE A 38 -7.75 -7.82 0.06
CA PHE A 38 -7.43 -7.32 1.39
C PHE A 38 -5.99 -6.79 1.47
N VAL A 39 -5.00 -7.59 1.05
CA VAL A 39 -3.58 -7.20 1.06
C VAL A 39 -3.34 -5.97 0.21
N HIS A 40 -3.86 -5.95 -1.01
CA HIS A 40 -3.72 -4.79 -1.90
C HIS A 40 -4.37 -3.55 -1.29
N HIS A 41 -5.59 -3.67 -0.76
CA HIS A 41 -6.25 -2.55 -0.10
C HIS A 41 -5.42 -2.00 1.08
N GLN A 42 -4.87 -2.89 1.91
CA GLN A 42 -4.01 -2.51 3.04
C GLN A 42 -2.75 -1.77 2.58
N ILE A 43 -2.08 -2.25 1.53
CA ILE A 43 -0.89 -1.57 0.97
C ILE A 43 -1.25 -0.17 0.44
N ILE A 44 -2.39 -0.02 -0.24
CA ILE A 44 -2.84 1.28 -0.76
C ILE A 44 -3.19 2.24 0.35
N GLU A 45 -3.90 1.78 1.38
CA GLU A 45 -4.25 2.63 2.52
C GLU A 45 -3.00 3.03 3.31
N MET A 46 -2.02 2.14 3.46
CA MET A 46 -0.72 2.49 4.06
C MET A 46 0.07 3.50 3.23
N ALA A 47 0.10 3.35 1.90
CA ALA A 47 0.73 4.31 1.02
C ALA A 47 0.05 5.69 1.09
N ARG A 48 -1.28 5.72 1.21
CA ARG A 48 -2.08 6.94 1.40
C ARG A 48 -1.80 7.61 2.73
N ASP A 49 -1.78 6.86 3.82
CA ASP A 49 -1.42 7.40 5.14
C ASP A 49 0.00 7.97 5.10
N CYS A 50 0.94 7.25 4.48
CA CYS A 50 2.32 7.70 4.34
C CYS A 50 2.42 9.00 3.53
N LEU A 51 1.67 9.13 2.44
CA LEU A 51 1.60 10.36 1.67
C LEU A 51 1.02 11.52 2.50
N GLN A 52 -0.05 11.28 3.24
CA GLN A 52 -0.68 12.29 4.09
C GLN A 52 0.28 12.74 5.20
N LYS A 53 0.91 11.79 5.91
CA LYS A 53 1.91 12.10 6.95
C LYS A 53 3.11 12.85 6.37
N ALA A 54 3.52 12.54 5.14
CA ALA A 54 4.60 13.25 4.44
C ALA A 54 4.24 14.71 4.18
N GLN A 55 3.03 14.97 3.69
CA GLN A 55 2.50 16.32 3.46
C GLN A 55 2.35 17.11 4.78
N GLU A 56 1.93 16.45 5.86
CA GLU A 56 1.84 17.05 7.20
C GLU A 56 3.20 17.22 7.88
N LYS A 57 4.30 16.76 7.27
CA LYS A 57 5.66 16.71 7.84
C LYS A 57 5.73 15.93 9.17
N LEU A 58 4.84 14.95 9.33
CA LEU A 58 4.78 14.04 10.48
C LEU A 58 5.55 12.74 10.26
N ILE A 59 6.18 12.57 9.09
CA ILE A 59 7.07 11.44 8.82
C ILE A 59 8.28 11.53 9.74
N THR A 60 8.42 10.52 10.60
CA THR A 60 9.56 10.34 11.49
C THR A 60 10.17 8.96 11.24
N SER A 61 11.41 8.73 11.68
CA SER A 61 12.00 7.38 11.59
C SER A 61 11.13 6.32 12.27
N ARG A 62 10.46 6.67 13.38
CA ARG A 62 9.53 5.76 14.08
C ARG A 62 8.35 5.36 13.21
N TYR A 63 7.77 6.29 12.45
CA TYR A 63 6.68 6.00 11.53
C TYR A 63 7.07 4.96 10.48
N PHE A 64 8.30 5.03 9.94
CA PHE A 64 8.78 4.01 9.00
C PHE A 64 8.93 2.63 9.64
N TYR A 65 9.36 2.56 10.92
CA TYR A 65 9.38 1.29 11.65
C TYR A 65 7.98 0.71 11.82
N GLU A 66 7.02 1.51 12.31
CA GLU A 66 5.63 1.04 12.49
C GLU A 66 4.99 0.61 11.15
N MET A 67 5.28 1.34 10.08
CA MET A 67 4.84 0.99 8.73
C MET A 67 5.48 -0.33 8.25
N THR A 68 6.76 -0.55 8.54
CA THR A 68 7.45 -1.80 8.17
C THR A 68 6.89 -2.98 8.96
N GLU A 69 6.68 -2.83 10.27
CA GLU A 69 6.06 -3.86 11.11
C GLU A 69 4.65 -4.22 10.64
N SER A 70 3.86 -3.20 10.25
CA SER A 70 2.51 -3.42 9.71
C SER A 70 2.54 -4.16 8.36
N LEU A 71 3.56 -3.94 7.51
CA LEU A 71 3.77 -4.71 6.28
C LEU A 71 4.20 -6.15 6.57
N GLU A 72 5.07 -6.35 7.56
CA GLU A 72 5.52 -7.69 7.96
C GLU A 72 4.37 -8.51 8.54
N HIS A 73 3.52 -7.89 9.37
CA HIS A 73 2.29 -8.52 9.86
C HIS A 73 1.36 -8.92 8.73
N LEU A 74 1.14 -8.04 7.74
CA LEU A 74 0.31 -8.32 6.57
C LEU A 74 0.86 -9.48 5.72
N LEU A 75 2.18 -9.66 5.68
CA LEU A 75 2.82 -10.76 4.96
C LEU A 75 2.76 -12.09 5.73
N MET A 76 2.63 -12.03 7.06
CA MET A 76 2.59 -13.20 7.93
C MET A 76 1.19 -13.79 8.12
N GLU A 77 0.14 -13.07 7.73
CA GLU A 77 -1.27 -13.51 7.67
C GLU A 77 -1.58 -14.38 6.43
#